data_AF-A0A4R6SB59-F1
#
_entry.id   AF-A0A4R6SB59-F1
#
_cell.length_a   1.000
_cell.length_b   1.000
_cell.length_c   1.000
_cell.angle_alpha   90.00
_cell.angle_beta   90.00
_cell.angle_gamma   90.00
#
_symmetry.space_group_name_H-M   'P 1'
#
loop_
_entity.id
_entity.type
_entity.pdbx_description
1 polymer ?
#
loop_
_entity_poly.entity_id
_entity_poly.type
_entity_poly.pdbx_seq_one_letter_code
_entity_poly.pdbx_strand_id
1 'polypeptide(L)' 'MTTPEADSIGELIDDCAQLPTTFRDTFRPADLPVAATAWQVSEGNLDQVKGLDEYV' A
#
# COMPACT_ATOMS: atom_id res chain seq x y z
N MET A 1 7.80 13.40 -16.63
CA MET A 1 7.52 14.60 -15.81
C MET A 1 7.17 14.08 -14.43
N THR A 2 7.90 14.50 -13.39
CA THR A 2 7.59 14.18 -12.00
C THR A 2 6.51 15.14 -11.54
N THR A 3 5.37 14.62 -11.09
CA THR A 3 4.38 15.41 -10.37
C THR A 3 5.04 15.86 -9.05
N PRO A 4 5.04 17.15 -8.71
CA PRO A 4 5.53 17.60 -7.40
C PRO A 4 4.68 16.96 -6.29
N GLU A 5 5.30 16.67 -5.15
CA GLU A 5 4.58 16.20 -3.97
C GLU A 5 3.69 17.33 -3.43
N ALA A 6 2.52 16.97 -2.90
CA ALA A 6 1.57 17.94 -2.35
C ALA A 6 2.11 18.57 -1.06
N ASP A 7 2.03 19.91 -0.96
CA ASP A 7 2.48 20.70 0.19
C ASP A 7 1.38 20.82 1.28
N SER A 8 0.17 20.31 1.00
CA SER A 8 -0.95 20.32 1.95
C SER A 8 -1.93 19.16 1.74
N ILE A 9 -2.74 18.88 2.78
CA ILE A 9 -3.83 17.88 2.68
C ILE A 9 -4.87 18.31 1.64
N GLY A 10 -5.14 19.61 1.50
CA GLY A 10 -6.10 20.11 0.50
C GLY A 10 -5.65 19.81 -0.93
N GLU A 11 -4.38 20.08 -1.21
CA GLU A 11 -3.76 19.77 -2.50
C GLU A 11 -3.75 18.27 -2.78
N LEU A 12 -3.46 17.44 -1.78
CA LEU A 12 -3.55 15.97 -1.91
C LEU A 12 -4.96 15.50 -2.27
N ILE A 13 -6.00 16.11 -1.68
CA ILE A 13 -7.40 15.80 -1.99
C ILE A 13 -7.73 16.18 -3.44
N ASP A 14 -7.30 17.37 -3.87
CA ASP A 14 -7.53 17.87 -5.23
C ASP A 14 -6.81 17.01 -6.28
N ASP A 15 -5.58 16.57 -5.99
CA ASP A 15 -4.83 15.64 -6.83
C ASP A 15 -5.54 14.27 -6.95
N CYS A 16 -6.03 13.74 -5.83
CA CYS A 16 -6.82 12.51 -5.81
C CYS A 16 -8.15 12.66 -6.58
N ALA A 17 -8.75 13.86 -6.54
CA ALA A 17 -9.98 14.16 -7.27
C ALA A 17 -9.79 14.21 -8.80
N GLN A 18 -8.54 14.42 -9.27
CA GLN A 18 -8.18 14.42 -10.69
C GLN A 18 -7.79 13.03 -11.22
N LEU A 19 -7.67 12.01 -10.37
CA LEU A 19 -7.35 10.65 -10.81
C LEU A 19 -8.40 10.13 -11.82
N PRO A 20 -7.97 9.51 -12.94
CA PRO A 20 -8.87 8.96 -13.94
C PRO A 20 -9.92 8.02 -13.34
N THR A 21 -11.15 8.08 -13.87
CA THR A 21 -12.28 7.24 -13.40
C THR A 21 -12.00 5.74 -13.49
N THR A 22 -11.09 5.32 -14.36
CA THR A 22 -10.62 3.93 -14.46
C THR A 22 -9.96 3.42 -13.17
N PHE A 23 -9.41 4.29 -12.31
CA PHE A 23 -8.91 3.95 -10.98
C PHE A 23 -10.02 3.91 -9.91
N ARG A 24 -11.17 4.54 -10.19
CA ARG A 24 -12.33 4.52 -9.28
C ARG A 24 -13.15 3.24 -9.47
N ASP A 25 -13.27 2.76 -10.71
CA ASP A 25 -14.01 1.54 -11.04
C ASP A 25 -13.29 0.25 -10.61
N THR A 26 -12.03 0.32 -10.17
CA THR A 26 -11.34 -0.80 -9.50
C THR A 26 -11.78 -1.01 -8.06
N PHE A 27 -12.61 -0.12 -7.49
CA PHE A 27 -13.39 -0.45 -6.30
C PHE A 27 -14.52 -1.41 -6.67
N ARG A 28 -14.14 -2.65 -7.01
CA ARG A 28 -15.01 -3.80 -6.78
C ARG A 28 -15.44 -3.68 -5.31
N PRO A 29 -16.74 -3.78 -4.97
CA PRO A 29 -17.14 -3.89 -3.58
C PRO A 29 -16.26 -4.97 -2.97
N ALA A 30 -15.46 -4.62 -1.96
CA ALA A 30 -14.53 -5.55 -1.35
C ALA A 30 -15.30 -6.85 -1.12
N ASP A 31 -14.83 -7.95 -1.72
CA ASP A 31 -15.44 -9.25 -1.52
C ASP A 31 -15.65 -9.40 0.00
N LEU A 32 -16.87 -9.77 0.42
CA LEU A 32 -17.31 -9.86 1.82
C LEU A 32 -16.14 -10.30 2.71
N PRO A 33 -15.94 -9.72 3.92
CA PRO A 33 -14.76 -9.99 4.75
C PRO A 33 -14.42 -11.47 4.78
N VAL A 34 -13.42 -11.85 3.99
CA VAL A 34 -12.94 -13.22 3.94
C VAL A 34 -11.96 -13.41 5.07
N ALA A 35 -11.96 -14.60 5.67
CA ALA A 35 -10.95 -14.95 6.66
C ALA A 35 -9.57 -14.75 6.01
N ALA A 36 -8.79 -13.84 6.58
CA ALA A 36 -7.40 -13.66 6.16
C ALA A 36 -6.67 -15.00 6.35
N THR A 37 -5.81 -15.35 5.40
CA THR A 37 -4.86 -16.45 5.62
C THR A 37 -4.03 -16.13 6.86
N ALA A 38 -3.84 -17.12 7.73
CA ALA A 38 -2.99 -16.95 8.90
C ALA A 38 -1.60 -16.46 8.47
N TRP A 39 -1.08 -15.46 9.17
CA TRP A 39 0.26 -14.96 8.91
C TRP A 39 1.27 -16.08 9.08
N GLN A 40 2.11 -16.29 8.06
CA GLN A 40 3.17 -17.29 8.06
C GLN A 40 4.46 -16.65 7.58
N VAL A 41 5.53 -16.85 8.34
CA VAL A 41 6.88 -16.45 7.95
C VAL A 41 7.50 -17.65 7.24
N SER A 42 7.84 -17.50 5.97
CA SER A 42 8.53 -18.55 5.22
C SER A 42 10.01 -18.60 5.59
N GLU A 43 10.70 -19.70 5.28
CA GLU A 43 12.16 -19.79 5.43
C GLU A 43 12.87 -18.69 4.64
N GLY A 44 12.36 -18.33 3.46
CA GLY A 44 12.90 -17.23 2.67
C GLY A 44 12.78 -15.86 3.36
N ASN A 45 11.72 -15.63 4.13
CA ASN A 45 11.60 -14.43 4.95
C ASN A 45 12.59 -14.44 6.11
N LEU A 46 12.84 -15.60 6.72
CA LEU A 46 13.85 -15.74 7.77
C LEU A 46 15.25 -15.49 7.21
N ASP A 47 15.57 -16.02 6.02
CA ASP A 47 16.87 -15.84 5.37
C ASP A 47 17.20 -14.37 5.07
N GLN A 48 16.19 -13.57 4.74
CA GLN A 48 16.37 -12.13 4.48
C GLN A 48 16.83 -11.34 5.72
N VAL A 49 16.52 -11.83 6.92
CA VAL A 49 16.85 -11.15 8.18
C VAL A 49 17.97 -11.85 8.95
N LYS A 50 18.50 -12.98 8.44
CA LYS A 50 19.65 -13.65 9.03
C LYS A 50 20.88 -12.73 8.99
N GLY A 51 21.45 -12.46 10.16
CA GLY A 51 22.66 -11.66 10.28
C GLY A 51 22.45 -10.15 10.17
N LEU A 52 21.20 -9.68 10.17
CA LEU A 52 20.91 -8.29 10.50
C LEU A 52 21.00 -8.14 12.03
N ASP A 53 21.81 -7.21 12.49
CA ASP A 53 21.86 -6.86 13.91
C ASP A 53 20.48 -6.33 14.35
N GLU A 54 20.09 -6.61 15.60
CA GLU A 54 18.96 -5.90 16.20
C GLU A 54 19.26 -4.40 16.14
N TYR A 55 18.29 -3.61 15.68
CA TYR A 55 18.38 -2.16 15.80
C TYR A 55 18.43 -1.81 17.30
N VAL A 56 19.63 -1.52 17.81
CA VAL A 56 19.88 -0.97 19.16
C VAL A 56 19.72 0.54 19.17
#